data_AF-A0A379VIY5-F1
#
_entry.id   AF-A0A379VIY5-F1
#
_cell.length_a   1.000
_cell.length_b   1.000
_cell.length_c   1.000
_cell.angle_alpha   90.00
_cell.angle_beta   90.00
_cell.angle_gamma   90.00
#
_symmetry.space_group_name_H-M   'P 1'
#
loop_
_entity.id
_entity.type
_entity.pdbx_description
1 polymer ?
#
loop_
_entity_poly.entity_id
_entity_poly.type
_entity_poly.pdbx_seq_one_letter_code
_entity_poly.pdbx_strand_id
1 'polypeptide(L)'
;MLGINEQTIREHYEIRALLESEAVAKASRPGTDISRIAQVHYAAEKALAENNSAEYSDLNQAFHMEIWNVAGNEKMKMLLCNMWNGLSMGHKVTEEEYAVISIQEHKSILQALELHDETLARQRMREHIIRSMENMLTRYVGDPSA
;
A
#
# COMPACT_ATOMS: atom_id res chain seq x y z
N MET A 1 -22.94 -13.17 -2.16
CA MET A 1 -21.73 -12.43 -1.76
C MET A 1 -20.92 -13.36 -0.90
N LEU A 2 -19.69 -13.70 -1.32
CA LEU A 2 -18.75 -14.38 -0.42
C LEU A 2 -18.40 -13.34 0.65
N GLY A 3 -18.76 -13.62 1.91
CA GLY A 3 -18.47 -12.73 3.03
C GLY A 3 -16.97 -12.59 3.24
N ILE A 4 -16.56 -11.49 3.89
CA ILE A 4 -15.17 -11.29 4.28
C ILE A 4 -14.82 -12.30 5.37
N ASN A 5 -13.78 -13.10 5.14
CA ASN A 5 -13.17 -14.03 6.07
C ASN A 5 -11.64 -14.05 5.90
N GLU A 6 -10.91 -14.73 6.80
CA GLU A 6 -9.45 -14.85 6.73
C GLU A 6 -8.94 -15.30 5.35
N GLN A 7 -9.56 -16.32 4.75
CA GLN A 7 -9.15 -16.81 3.44
C GLN A 7 -9.27 -15.72 2.37
N THR A 8 -10.41 -15.03 2.30
CA THR A 8 -10.63 -13.96 1.32
C THR A 8 -9.69 -12.75 1.54
N ILE A 9 -9.29 -12.48 2.79
CA ILE A 9 -8.28 -11.45 3.10
C ILE A 9 -6.92 -11.89 2.57
N ARG A 10 -6.51 -13.14 2.81
CA ARG A 10 -5.23 -13.68 2.30
C ARG A 10 -5.20 -13.66 0.77
N GLU A 11 -6.23 -14.20 0.12
CA GLU A 11 -6.35 -14.20 -1.34
C GLU A 11 -6.24 -12.78 -1.93
N HIS A 12 -6.90 -11.81 -1.30
CA HIS A 12 -6.83 -10.42 -1.72
C HIS A 12 -5.39 -9.85 -1.63
N TYR A 13 -4.75 -10.00 -0.48
CA TYR A 13 -3.43 -9.43 -0.24
C TYR A 13 -2.33 -10.18 -1.00
N GLU A 14 -2.48 -11.47 -1.28
CA GLU A 14 -1.56 -12.24 -2.12
C GLU A 14 -1.52 -11.69 -3.56
N ILE A 15 -2.69 -11.41 -4.15
CA ILE A 15 -2.76 -10.83 -5.49
C ILE A 15 -2.24 -9.39 -5.50
N ARG A 16 -2.56 -8.59 -4.48
CA ARG A 16 -1.95 -7.25 -4.33
C ARG A 16 -0.44 -7.33 -4.20
N ALA A 17 0.09 -8.22 -3.36
CA ALA A 17 1.52 -8.37 -3.19
C ALA A 17 2.22 -8.73 -4.50
N LEU A 18 1.60 -9.57 -5.34
CA LEU A 18 2.14 -9.88 -6.67
C LEU A 18 2.13 -8.66 -7.59
N LEU A 19 0.97 -8.01 -7.75
CA LEU A 19 0.78 -6.94 -8.72
C LEU A 19 1.49 -5.64 -8.32
N GLU A 20 1.41 -5.24 -7.06
CA GLU A 20 2.06 -4.02 -6.57
C GLU A 20 3.57 -4.13 -6.57
N SER A 21 4.11 -5.32 -6.29
CA SER A 21 5.56 -5.54 -6.35
C SER A 21 6.10 -5.45 -7.79
N GLU A 22 5.30 -5.85 -8.79
CA GLU A 22 5.67 -5.61 -10.19
C GLU A 22 5.42 -4.17 -10.64
N ALA A 23 4.41 -3.49 -10.10
CA ALA A 23 4.19 -2.07 -10.34
C ALA A 23 5.38 -1.23 -9.85
N VAL A 24 5.82 -1.45 -8.62
CA VAL A 24 6.93 -0.69 -8.05
C VAL A 24 8.27 -1.01 -8.72
N ALA A 25 8.49 -2.26 -9.14
CA ALA A 25 9.68 -2.62 -9.90
C ALA A 25 9.73 -1.86 -11.24
N LYS A 26 8.60 -1.77 -11.94
CA LYS A 26 8.49 -0.96 -13.17
C LYS A 26 8.71 0.53 -12.90
N ALA A 27 8.12 1.05 -11.82
CA ALA A 27 8.29 2.43 -11.39
C ALA A 27 9.75 2.76 -11.02
N SER A 28 10.54 1.76 -10.61
CA SER A 28 11.95 1.91 -10.25
C SER A 28 12.88 2.04 -11.45
N ARG A 29 12.40 1.85 -12.70
CA ARG A 29 13.29 1.85 -13.86
C ARG A 29 13.93 3.22 -14.10
N PRO A 30 15.20 3.27 -14.54
CA PRO A 30 15.85 4.52 -14.90
C PRO A 30 15.02 5.35 -15.88
N GLY A 31 14.88 6.65 -15.61
CA GLY A 31 14.12 7.59 -16.43
C GLY A 31 12.62 7.67 -16.11
N THR A 32 12.11 6.89 -15.15
CA THR A 32 10.75 7.08 -14.63
C THR A 32 10.69 8.33 -13.75
N ASP A 33 9.70 9.20 -13.97
CA ASP A 33 9.47 10.35 -13.10
C ASP A 33 8.74 9.91 -11.82
N ILE A 34 9.47 9.91 -10.70
CA ILE A 34 8.96 9.54 -9.37
C ILE A 34 8.61 10.77 -8.51
N SER A 35 8.65 11.98 -9.06
CA SER A 35 8.46 13.23 -8.30
C SER A 35 7.12 13.29 -7.58
N ARG A 36 6.05 12.79 -8.21
CA ARG A 36 4.71 12.71 -7.57
C ARG A 36 4.66 11.70 -6.44
N ILE A 37 5.32 10.55 -6.56
CA ILE A 37 5.43 9.55 -5.50
C ILE A 37 6.11 10.17 -4.27
N ALA A 38 7.23 10.87 -4.49
CA ALA A 38 7.96 11.56 -3.42
C ALA A 38 7.11 12.66 -2.75
N GLN A 39 6.44 13.51 -3.55
CA GLN A 39 5.56 14.57 -3.04
C GLN A 39 4.45 14.02 -2.15
N VAL A 40 3.77 12.95 -2.59
CA VAL A 40 2.69 12.31 -1.82
C VAL A 40 3.24 11.69 -0.54
N HIS A 41 4.40 11.04 -0.58
CA HIS A 41 5.03 10.48 0.61
C HIS A 41 5.35 11.55 1.67
N TYR A 42 5.96 12.67 1.28
CA TYR A 42 6.28 13.75 2.22
C TYR A 42 5.03 14.44 2.77
N ALA A 43 3.98 14.57 1.96
CA ALA A 43 2.69 15.03 2.44
C ALA A 43 2.09 14.05 3.47
N ALA A 44 2.22 12.75 3.25
CA ALA A 44 1.74 11.72 4.18
C ALA A 44 2.51 11.75 5.51
N GLU A 45 3.84 11.91 5.47
CA GLU A 45 4.67 12.10 6.67
C GLU A 45 4.19 13.31 7.48
N LYS A 46 3.88 14.43 6.81
CA LYS A 46 3.38 15.64 7.46
C LYS A 46 1.99 15.42 8.07
N ALA A 47 1.04 14.86 7.31
CA ALA A 47 -0.31 14.61 7.79
C ALA A 47 -0.30 13.69 9.02
N LEU A 48 0.55 12.66 9.03
CA LEU A 48 0.72 11.78 10.19
C LEU A 48 1.29 12.52 11.40
N ALA A 49 2.32 13.36 11.21
CA ALA A 49 2.90 14.15 12.29
C ALA A 49 1.91 15.17 12.91
N GLU A 50 0.94 15.63 12.12
CA GLU A 50 -0.13 16.53 12.55
C GLU A 50 -1.34 15.76 13.14
N ASN A 51 -1.27 14.43 13.26
CA ASN A 51 -2.37 13.55 13.67
C ASN A 51 -3.63 13.69 12.79
N ASN A 52 -3.44 14.04 11.52
CA ASN A 52 -4.52 14.12 10.54
C ASN A 52 -4.72 12.74 9.87
N SER A 53 -5.37 11.81 10.57
CA SER A 53 -5.56 10.43 10.10
C SER A 53 -6.34 10.32 8.79
N ALA A 54 -7.33 11.21 8.58
CA ALA A 54 -8.12 11.24 7.35
C ALA A 54 -7.24 11.60 6.14
N GLU A 55 -6.47 12.69 6.22
CA GLU A 55 -5.57 13.09 5.15
C GLU A 55 -4.44 12.07 4.94
N TYR A 56 -3.89 11.50 6.02
CA TYR A 56 -2.94 10.40 5.92
C TYR A 56 -3.52 9.21 5.14
N SER A 57 -4.77 8.82 5.42
CA SER A 57 -5.42 7.70 4.72
C SER A 57 -5.55 7.96 3.23
N ASP A 58 -5.98 9.17 2.84
CA ASP A 58 -6.07 9.59 1.44
C ASP A 58 -4.69 9.59 0.76
N LEU A 59 -3.66 10.10 1.45
CA LEU A 59 -2.30 10.15 0.92
C LEU A 59 -1.63 8.77 0.86
N ASN A 60 -1.94 7.88 1.80
CA ASN A 60 -1.54 6.48 1.74
C ASN A 60 -2.08 5.83 0.46
N GLN A 61 -3.37 6.00 0.16
CA GLN A 61 -3.92 5.51 -1.12
C GLN A 61 -3.24 6.17 -2.32
N ALA A 62 -3.04 7.48 -2.28
CA ALA A 62 -2.40 8.22 -3.37
C ALA A 62 -0.97 7.71 -3.65
N PHE A 63 -0.20 7.32 -2.62
CA PHE A 63 1.15 6.79 -2.80
C PHE A 63 1.16 5.54 -3.69
N HIS A 64 0.26 4.59 -3.41
CA HIS A 64 0.11 3.39 -4.23
C HIS A 64 -0.40 3.72 -5.64
N MET A 65 -1.38 4.61 -5.76
CA MET A 65 -1.91 5.05 -7.06
C MET A 65 -0.83 5.67 -7.96
N GLU A 66 0.05 6.52 -7.42
CA GLU A 66 1.14 7.12 -8.18
C GLU A 66 2.13 6.07 -8.68
N ILE A 67 2.49 5.08 -7.85
CA ILE A 67 3.32 3.95 -8.29
C ILE A 67 2.65 3.19 -9.44
N TRP A 68 1.36 2.88 -9.33
CA TRP A 68 0.64 2.13 -10.37
C TRP A 68 0.50 2.93 -11.66
N ASN A 69 0.36 4.27 -11.56
CA ASN A 69 0.32 5.17 -12.71
C ASN A 69 1.63 5.13 -13.49
N VAL A 70 2.76 5.35 -12.82
CA VAL A 70 4.06 5.43 -13.50
C VAL A 70 4.58 4.07 -13.96
N ALA A 71 4.07 2.97 -13.39
CA ALA A 71 4.36 1.61 -13.87
C ALA A 71 3.91 1.35 -15.32
N GLY A 72 3.01 2.19 -15.87
CA GLY A 72 2.64 2.19 -17.28
C GLY A 72 1.87 0.95 -17.75
N ASN A 73 1.26 0.20 -16.84
CA ASN A 73 0.44 -0.97 -17.15
C ASN A 73 -1.01 -0.74 -16.71
N GLU A 74 -1.81 -0.17 -17.61
CA GLU A 74 -3.21 0.20 -17.34
C GLU A 74 -4.08 -0.98 -16.88
N LYS A 75 -3.79 -2.20 -17.37
CA LYS A 75 -4.54 -3.39 -16.94
C LYS A 75 -4.23 -3.76 -15.50
N MET A 76 -2.96 -3.71 -15.11
CA MET A 76 -2.53 -3.95 -13.73
C MET A 76 -3.09 -2.87 -12.79
N LYS A 77 -2.98 -1.59 -13.17
CA LYS A 77 -3.58 -0.47 -12.43
C LYS A 77 -5.08 -0.67 -12.23
N MET A 78 -5.83 -1.02 -13.28
CA MET A 78 -7.27 -1.27 -13.19
C MET A 78 -7.61 -2.40 -12.22
N LEU A 79 -6.88 -3.52 -12.25
CA LEU A 79 -7.07 -4.63 -11.31
C LEU A 79 -6.79 -4.19 -9.86
N LEU A 80 -5.70 -3.46 -9.63
CA LEU A 80 -5.33 -2.93 -8.32
C LEU A 80 -6.37 -1.94 -7.78
N CYS A 81 -6.88 -1.03 -8.61
CA CYS A 81 -7.96 -0.11 -8.24
C CYS A 81 -9.24 -0.84 -7.83
N ASN A 82 -9.62 -1.88 -8.59
CA ASN A 82 -10.81 -2.67 -8.29
C ASN A 82 -10.68 -3.42 -6.96
N MET A 83 -9.48 -3.92 -6.65
CA MET A 83 -9.20 -4.56 -5.37
C MET A 83 -9.28 -3.54 -4.24
N TRP A 84 -8.61 -2.39 -4.34
CA TRP A 84 -8.58 -1.39 -3.26
C TRP A 84 -9.99 -0.91 -2.84
N ASN A 85 -10.89 -0.72 -3.81
CA ASN A 85 -12.27 -0.32 -3.55
C ASN A 85 -13.19 -1.45 -3.05
N GLY A 86 -12.74 -2.71 -3.15
CA GLY A 86 -13.54 -3.92 -2.86
C GLY A 86 -13.50 -4.39 -1.41
N LEU A 87 -12.58 -3.88 -0.57
CA LEU A 87 -12.49 -4.19 0.86
C LEU A 87 -12.95 -3.01 1.71
N SER A 88 -14.26 -2.80 1.80
CA SER A 88 -14.84 -1.88 2.79
C SER A 88 -14.97 -2.61 4.13
N MET A 89 -13.96 -2.51 5.00
CA MET A 89 -14.05 -3.00 6.39
C MET A 89 -14.27 -1.84 7.36
N GLY A 90 -15.34 -1.92 8.15
CA GLY A 90 -15.71 -0.92 9.15
C GLY A 90 -14.64 -0.75 10.22
N HIS A 91 -14.32 0.51 10.52
CA HIS A 91 -13.26 0.93 11.43
C HIS A 91 -13.59 0.60 12.88
N LYS A 92 -12.63 0.03 13.63
CA LYS A 92 -12.39 0.27 15.05
C LYS A 92 -11.07 -0.39 15.50
N VAL A 93 -10.19 0.41 16.11
CA VAL A 93 -8.86 0.10 16.72
C VAL A 93 -7.64 0.54 15.87
N THR A 94 -6.65 1.09 16.59
CA THR A 94 -5.75 2.22 16.30
C THR A 94 -5.06 2.21 14.94
N GLU A 95 -5.56 3.05 14.02
CA GLU A 95 -4.92 3.34 12.73
C GLU A 95 -3.50 3.91 12.88
N GLU A 96 -3.22 4.59 13.99
CA GLU A 96 -2.01 5.38 14.20
C GLU A 96 -0.72 4.53 14.28
N GLU A 97 -0.70 3.44 15.06
CA GLU A 97 0.52 2.61 15.18
C GLU A 97 0.90 1.96 13.84
N TYR A 98 -0.10 1.47 13.10
CA TYR A 98 0.12 0.89 11.78
C TYR A 98 0.49 1.94 10.73
N ALA A 99 -0.04 3.16 10.85
CA ALA A 99 0.33 4.28 10.00
C ALA A 99 1.80 4.66 10.19
N VAL A 100 2.30 4.69 11.43
CA VAL A 100 3.72 4.93 11.73
C VAL A 100 4.63 3.88 11.09
N ILE A 101 4.25 2.60 11.13
CA ILE A 101 5.03 1.55 10.46
C ILE A 101 4.94 1.71 8.93
N SER A 102 3.73 1.89 8.41
CA SER A 102 3.46 1.99 6.97
C SER A 102 4.22 3.15 6.33
N ILE A 103 4.26 4.32 6.96
CA ILE A 103 4.98 5.47 6.39
C ILE A 103 6.50 5.20 6.33
N GLN A 104 7.06 4.47 7.29
CA GLN A 104 8.47 4.09 7.28
C GLN A 104 8.79 3.03 6.21
N GLU A 105 7.84 2.14 5.92
CA GLU A 105 7.93 1.21 4.79
C GLU A 105 7.85 1.94 3.45
N HIS A 106 6.92 2.90 3.29
CA HIS A 106 6.81 3.76 2.11
C HIS A 106 8.11 4.51 1.84
N LYS A 107 8.77 5.02 2.89
CA LYS A 107 10.09 5.64 2.77
C LYS A 107 11.15 4.68 2.23
N SER A 108 11.15 3.44 2.70
CA SER A 108 12.09 2.40 2.24
C SER A 108 11.82 2.00 0.78
N ILE A 109 10.55 2.02 0.35
CA ILE A 109 10.15 1.83 -1.04
C ILE A 109 10.65 3.00 -1.90
N LEU A 110 10.42 4.25 -1.46
CA LEU A 110 10.88 5.45 -2.17
C LEU A 110 12.39 5.45 -2.37
N GLN A 111 13.16 5.08 -1.34
CA GLN A 111 14.61 4.93 -1.45
C GLN A 111 15.03 3.89 -2.51
N ALA A 112 14.31 2.78 -2.63
CA ALA A 112 14.57 1.79 -3.66
C ALA A 112 14.28 2.33 -5.07
N LEU A 113 13.21 3.13 -5.22
CA LEU A 113 12.88 3.82 -6.47
C LEU A 113 13.98 4.81 -6.88
N GLU A 114 14.49 5.60 -5.93
CA GLU A 114 15.58 6.57 -6.14
C GLU A 114 16.89 5.90 -6.57
N LEU A 115 17.16 4.69 -6.06
CA LEU A 115 18.34 3.89 -6.42
C LEU A 115 18.18 3.16 -7.76
N HIS A 116 17.00 3.21 -8.36
CA HIS A 116 16.62 2.42 -9.52
C HIS A 116 16.81 0.90 -9.36
N ASP A 117 16.64 0.39 -8.13
CA ASP A 117 16.80 -1.03 -7.83
C ASP A 117 15.45 -1.77 -7.88
N GLU A 118 15.14 -2.35 -9.04
CA GLU A 118 13.91 -3.11 -9.26
C GLU A 118 13.75 -4.30 -8.29
N THR A 119 14.86 -4.93 -7.87
CA THR A 119 14.82 -6.10 -6.98
C THR A 119 14.47 -5.66 -5.57
N LEU A 120 15.15 -4.63 -5.07
CA LEU A 120 14.89 -4.07 -3.76
C LEU A 120 13.48 -3.46 -3.69
N ALA A 121 13.06 -2.71 -4.71
CA ALA A 121 11.72 -2.13 -4.76
C ALA A 121 10.63 -3.20 -4.65
N ARG A 122 10.76 -4.29 -5.43
CA ARG A 122 9.85 -5.45 -5.39
C ARG A 122 9.82 -6.07 -4.00
N GLN A 123 10.97 -6.28 -3.38
CA GLN A 123 11.07 -6.83 -2.04
C GLN A 123 10.36 -5.94 -1.02
N ARG A 124 10.64 -4.63 -1.01
CA ARG A 124 10.07 -3.68 -0.05
C ARG A 124 8.55 -3.55 -0.16
N MET A 125 8.02 -3.50 -1.38
CA MET A 125 6.57 -3.47 -1.57
C MET A 125 5.92 -4.79 -1.15
N ARG A 126 6.53 -5.94 -1.45
CA ARG A 126 6.02 -7.22 -0.98
C ARG A 126 5.96 -7.30 0.54
N GLU A 127 7.04 -6.92 1.23
CA GLU A 127 7.11 -6.86 2.70
C GLU A 127 5.99 -5.98 3.26
N HIS A 128 5.83 -4.77 2.72
CA HIS A 128 4.79 -3.82 3.12
C HIS A 128 3.37 -4.38 2.96
N ILE A 129 3.05 -5.01 1.82
CA ILE A 129 1.71 -5.55 1.56
C ILE A 129 1.42 -6.77 2.45
N ILE A 130 2.41 -7.65 2.67
CA ILE A 130 2.24 -8.81 3.55
C ILE A 130 2.06 -8.39 5.01
N ARG A 131 2.85 -7.43 5.51
CA ARG A 131 2.61 -6.88 6.86
C ARG A 131 1.23 -6.21 6.96
N SER A 132 0.81 -5.48 5.94
CA SER A 132 -0.52 -4.87 5.89
C SER A 132 -1.64 -5.92 5.98
N MET A 133 -1.46 -7.09 5.35
CA MET A 133 -2.35 -8.24 5.50
C MET A 133 -2.39 -8.74 6.95
N GLU A 134 -1.23 -8.90 7.60
CA GLU A 134 -1.14 -9.37 8.99
C GLU A 134 -1.86 -8.44 9.97
N ASN A 135 -1.77 -7.12 9.76
CA ASN A 135 -2.54 -6.14 10.53
C ASN A 135 -4.05 -6.34 10.33
N MET A 136 -4.48 -6.57 9.08
CA MET A 136 -5.89 -6.80 8.77
C MET A 136 -6.41 -8.10 9.39
N LEU A 137 -5.61 -9.17 9.36
CA LEU A 137 -5.94 -10.44 9.99
C LEU A 137 -6.03 -10.32 11.52
N THR A 138 -5.12 -9.56 12.13
CA THR A 138 -5.15 -9.29 13.58
C THR A 138 -6.43 -8.56 13.98
N ARG A 139 -6.90 -7.62 13.15
CA ARG A 139 -8.19 -6.93 13.35
C ARG A 139 -9.38 -7.87 13.17
N TYR A 140 -9.37 -8.73 12.15
CA TYR A 140 -10.47 -9.66 11.87
C TYR A 140 -10.61 -10.75 12.96
N VAL A 141 -9.50 -11.37 13.36
CA VAL A 141 -9.51 -12.44 14.38
C VAL A 141 -9.75 -11.90 15.80
N GLY A 142 -9.44 -10.61 16.03
CA GLY A 142 -9.64 -9.94 17.32
C GLY A 142 -11.08 -9.51 17.60
N ASP A 143 -12.01 -9.65 16.65
CA ASP A 143 -13.43 -9.34 16.84
C ASP A 143 -14.21 -10.64 17.13
N PRO A 144 -14.70 -10.86 18.37
CA PRO A 144 -15.50 -12.04 18.71
C PRO A 144 -16.88 -12.07 18.03
N SER A 145 -17.21 -11.08 17.19
CA SER A 145 -18.43 -11.01 16.38
C SER A 145 -18.21 -11.10 14.86
N ALA A 146 -16.98 -11.36 14.41
CA ALA A 146 -16.61 -11.53 12.99
C ALA A 146 -16.75 -12.97 12.45
#